data_AF-A0A5N5SX43-F1
#
_entry.id   AF-A0A5N5SX43-F1
#
_cell.length_a   1.000
_cell.length_b   1.000
_cell.length_c   1.000
_cell.angle_alpha   90.00
_cell.angle_beta   90.00
_cell.angle_gamma   90.00
#
_symmetry.space_group_name_H-M   'P 1'
#
loop_
_entity.id
_entity.type
_entity.pdbx_description
1 polymer ?
#
loop_
_entity_poly.entity_id
_entity_poly.type
_entity_poly.pdbx_seq_one_letter_code
_entity_poly.pdbx_strand_id
1 'polypeptide(L)'
;MKYIEIHVIYPPTYRKNNDEFYNKIVLNLPYKKNNINSYILCNINCNILYSIRRAAHWVVNLRYFDLFIMLVICMSSITLAAEDPVNEKSEWNEVLKYFDYAFTGVFTIEMVLKVIDLGVIFHPGSYLRDFWNIMDSVVVICAAVSFCFDMMGSSTGENLSTIKSLRVLRVLRPLKTIKRVPKLKAVFDCVVNSLKNVFNILIVYILFQFIFAVIAVQLFNGKFFHCTDISIHVQEECQGEFFEFSANKLQPEIKAREWLKQDFHYDNVAAAMLTLFAVQTGEGWPQILQNSMAATEEDVGPQPHHAIEMSIFYIVYFIVFPFFFVNIFVALIIITFQEQGEAELQDGELDKNQ
;
A
#
# COMPACT_ATOMS: atom_id res chain seq x y z
N MET A 1 -23.76 17.87 32.02
CA MET A 1 -22.75 16.85 31.67
C MET A 1 -21.40 17.37 32.11
N LYS A 2 -20.84 16.85 33.20
CA LYS A 2 -19.49 17.21 33.66
C LYS A 2 -18.52 16.13 33.21
N TYR A 3 -17.55 16.51 32.39
CA TYR A 3 -16.40 15.69 32.04
C TYR A 3 -15.45 15.64 33.25
N ILE A 4 -14.94 14.46 33.57
CA ILE A 4 -13.81 14.29 34.48
C ILE A 4 -12.64 13.84 33.61
N GLU A 5 -11.70 14.75 33.38
CA GLU A 5 -10.35 14.43 32.91
C GLU A 5 -9.62 13.64 34.01
N ILE A 6 -8.98 12.55 33.62
CA ILE A 6 -8.00 11.87 34.46
C ILE A 6 -6.69 11.84 33.68
N HIS A 7 -5.79 12.76 34.03
CA HIS A 7 -4.37 12.69 33.71
C HIS A 7 -3.77 11.43 34.33
N VAL A 8 -3.11 10.60 33.52
CA VAL A 8 -2.19 9.57 34.02
C VAL A 8 -0.80 9.91 33.53
N ILE A 9 0.03 10.37 34.47
CA ILE A 9 1.46 10.60 34.33
C ILE A 9 2.14 9.23 34.24
N TYR A 10 2.91 9.00 33.17
CA TYR A 10 3.83 7.85 33.10
C TYR A 10 5.16 8.23 33.75
N PRO A 11 5.69 7.47 34.73
CA PRO A 11 7.12 7.42 34.95
C PRO A 11 7.73 6.19 34.25
N PRO A 12 8.93 6.34 33.66
CA PRO A 12 9.66 5.24 33.04
C PRO A 12 10.42 4.50 34.14
N THR A 13 10.12 3.22 34.38
CA THR A 13 11.10 2.23 34.85
C THR A 13 10.45 0.87 35.04
N TYR A 14 11.04 -0.11 34.37
CA TYR A 14 10.79 -1.54 34.51
C TYR A 14 10.97 -2.02 35.96
N ARG A 15 10.18 -3.06 36.32
CA ARG A 15 10.47 -4.08 37.34
C ARG A 15 10.22 -3.68 38.81
N LYS A 16 8.97 -3.82 39.26
CA LYS A 16 8.56 -4.59 40.46
C LYS A 16 7.06 -4.37 40.78
N ASN A 17 6.42 -5.44 41.24
CA ASN A 17 5.08 -5.54 41.85
C ASN A 17 3.89 -5.63 40.89
N ASN A 18 3.64 -6.86 40.42
CA ASN A 18 2.55 -7.24 39.51
C ASN A 18 1.17 -7.43 40.18
N ASP A 19 1.05 -7.33 41.51
CA ASP A 19 -0.19 -7.75 42.19
C ASP A 19 -1.15 -6.60 42.52
N GLU A 20 -0.68 -5.35 42.56
CA GLU A 20 -1.50 -4.22 43.02
C GLU A 20 -2.23 -3.47 41.90
N PHE A 21 -1.71 -3.53 40.67
CA PHE A 21 -2.29 -2.83 39.51
C PHE A 21 -3.55 -3.51 38.95
N TYR A 22 -3.66 -4.83 39.12
CA TYR A 22 -4.75 -5.62 38.53
C TYR A 22 -6.09 -5.51 39.27
N ASN A 23 -6.07 -5.20 40.58
CA ASN A 23 -7.32 -5.10 41.37
C ASN A 23 -8.14 -3.84 41.08
N LYS A 24 -7.57 -2.83 40.42
CA LYS A 24 -8.24 -1.54 40.19
C LYS A 24 -9.06 -1.45 38.89
N ILE A 25 -8.96 -2.45 38.00
CA ILE A 25 -9.62 -2.44 36.68
C ILE A 25 -11.00 -3.14 36.69
N VAL A 26 -11.39 -3.82 37.78
CA VAL A 26 -12.54 -4.74 37.76
C VAL A 26 -13.92 -4.12 38.08
N LEU A 27 -14.03 -2.86 38.53
CA LEU A 27 -15.32 -2.32 38.99
C LEU A 27 -15.81 -1.09 38.23
N ASN A 28 -16.09 -1.21 36.93
CA ASN A 28 -16.98 -0.26 36.25
C ASN A 28 -17.68 -0.90 35.03
N LEU A 29 -18.65 -1.77 35.29
CA LEU A 29 -19.77 -2.00 34.37
C LEU A 29 -21.03 -1.41 35.01
N PRO A 30 -21.79 -0.53 34.32
CA PRO A 30 -23.05 -0.05 34.85
C PRO A 30 -24.09 -1.13 34.56
N TYR A 31 -24.62 -1.84 35.56
CA TYR A 31 -25.92 -2.49 35.32
C TYR A 31 -26.83 -2.64 36.54
N LYS A 32 -28.10 -2.40 36.23
CA LYS A 32 -29.26 -2.22 37.07
C LYS A 32 -29.64 -3.52 37.78
N LYS A 33 -29.88 -3.39 39.08
CA LYS A 33 -30.30 -4.44 40.02
C LYS A 33 -31.64 -5.04 39.58
N ASN A 34 -31.72 -6.35 39.34
CA ASN A 34 -32.89 -7.24 39.56
C ASN A 34 -32.77 -8.61 38.85
N ASN A 35 -32.07 -9.59 39.46
CA ASN A 35 -32.45 -11.03 39.53
C ASN A 35 -31.27 -11.88 40.04
N ILE A 36 -31.46 -12.58 41.18
CA ILE A 36 -30.44 -13.39 41.87
C ILE A 36 -29.86 -14.51 40.99
N ASN A 37 -30.65 -15.09 40.08
CA ASN A 37 -30.17 -16.11 39.13
C ASN A 37 -29.24 -15.53 38.03
N SER A 38 -29.38 -14.25 37.66
CA SER A 38 -28.45 -13.59 36.74
C SER A 38 -27.12 -13.21 37.42
N TYR A 39 -27.11 -12.97 38.73
CA TYR A 39 -25.88 -12.69 39.48
C TYR A 39 -24.96 -13.91 39.57
N ILE A 40 -25.51 -15.12 39.72
CA ILE A 40 -24.74 -16.37 39.79
C ILE A 40 -24.19 -16.76 38.41
N LEU A 41 -25.00 -16.64 37.35
CA LEU A 41 -24.55 -16.84 35.96
C LEU A 41 -23.49 -15.81 35.53
N CYS A 42 -23.62 -14.55 35.97
CA CYS A 42 -22.63 -13.51 35.72
C CYS A 42 -21.33 -13.78 36.49
N ASN A 43 -21.37 -14.22 37.75
CA ASN A 43 -20.17 -14.54 38.53
C ASN A 43 -19.40 -15.76 38.00
N ILE A 44 -20.10 -16.79 37.50
CA ILE A 44 -19.46 -17.98 36.92
C ILE A 44 -18.87 -17.64 35.54
N ASN A 45 -19.61 -16.93 34.67
CA ASN A 45 -19.09 -16.49 33.38
C ASN A 45 -17.95 -15.47 33.52
N CYS A 46 -18.00 -14.56 34.49
CA CYS A 46 -16.90 -13.63 34.75
C CYS A 46 -15.65 -14.33 35.28
N ASN A 47 -15.77 -15.36 36.14
CA ASN A 47 -14.61 -16.12 36.60
C ASN A 47 -13.99 -16.98 35.48
N ILE A 48 -14.82 -17.61 34.65
CA ILE A 48 -14.35 -18.38 33.48
C ILE A 48 -13.68 -17.44 32.46
N LEU A 49 -14.30 -16.31 32.12
CA LEU A 49 -13.71 -15.29 31.24
C LEU A 49 -12.42 -14.70 31.82
N TYR A 50 -12.35 -14.51 33.14
CA TYR A 50 -11.15 -14.03 33.82
C TYR A 50 -10.02 -15.07 33.77
N SER A 51 -10.32 -16.35 34.01
CA SER A 51 -9.35 -17.45 33.90
C SER A 51 -8.86 -17.63 32.47
N ILE A 52 -9.76 -17.56 31.47
CA ILE A 52 -9.43 -17.64 30.05
C ILE A 52 -8.55 -16.44 29.65
N ARG A 53 -8.89 -15.22 30.08
CA ARG A 53 -8.07 -14.04 29.80
C ARG A 53 -6.69 -14.14 30.45
N ARG A 54 -6.60 -14.63 31.69
CA ARG A 54 -5.32 -14.84 32.37
C ARG A 54 -4.44 -15.88 31.67
N ALA A 55 -5.05 -16.96 31.18
CA ALA A 55 -4.37 -17.97 30.39
C ALA A 55 -3.91 -17.41 29.03
N ALA A 56 -4.76 -16.66 28.32
CA ALA A 56 -4.43 -16.01 27.06
C ALA A 56 -3.27 -15.02 27.22
N HIS A 57 -3.31 -14.16 28.23
CA HIS A 57 -2.22 -13.24 28.56
C HIS A 57 -0.91 -13.99 28.83
N TRP A 58 -0.96 -15.10 29.55
CA TRP A 58 0.22 -15.93 29.79
C TRP A 58 0.79 -16.51 28.49
N VAL A 59 -0.06 -17.08 27.63
CA VAL A 59 0.35 -17.67 26.34
C VAL A 59 0.94 -16.62 25.39
N VAL A 60 0.27 -15.47 25.24
CA VAL A 60 0.69 -14.40 24.31
C VAL A 60 2.04 -13.80 24.72
N ASN A 61 2.34 -13.73 26.02
CA ASN A 61 3.58 -13.16 26.53
C ASN A 61 4.76 -14.16 26.55
N LEU A 62 4.57 -15.41 26.09
CA LEU A 62 5.67 -16.37 25.98
C LEU A 62 6.60 -16.01 24.82
N ARG A 63 7.90 -15.91 25.07
CA ARG A 63 8.92 -15.73 24.01
C ARG A 63 8.87 -16.79 22.93
N TYR A 64 8.53 -18.03 23.29
CA TYR A 64 8.39 -19.13 22.33
C TYR A 64 7.19 -18.94 21.41
N PHE A 65 6.11 -18.30 21.88
CA PHE A 65 4.94 -18.01 21.05
C PHE A 65 5.31 -16.98 19.97
N ASP A 66 6.01 -15.91 20.34
CA ASP A 66 6.50 -14.92 19.36
C ASP A 66 7.45 -15.53 18.33
N LEU A 67 8.41 -16.36 18.77
CA LEU A 67 9.32 -17.07 17.86
C LEU A 67 8.57 -18.01 16.92
N PHE A 68 7.59 -18.76 17.44
CA PHE A 68 6.77 -19.67 16.66
C PHE A 68 5.99 -18.93 15.56
N ILE A 69 5.29 -17.84 15.89
CA ILE A 69 4.55 -17.08 14.87
C ILE A 69 5.52 -16.45 13.86
N MET A 70 6.70 -16.00 14.28
CA MET A 70 7.73 -15.51 13.35
C MET A 70 8.16 -16.59 12.35
N LEU A 71 8.41 -17.82 12.80
CA LEU A 71 8.73 -18.94 11.91
C LEU A 71 7.57 -19.26 10.95
N VAL A 72 6.33 -19.22 11.44
CA VAL A 72 5.13 -19.43 10.61
C VAL A 72 4.99 -18.33 9.54
N ILE A 73 5.29 -17.06 9.87
CA ILE A 73 5.31 -15.97 8.88
C ILE A 73 6.37 -16.25 7.81
N CYS A 74 7.58 -16.65 8.20
CA CYS A 74 8.65 -16.97 7.24
C CYS A 74 8.24 -18.12 6.32
N MET A 75 7.73 -19.23 6.85
CA MET A 75 7.22 -20.35 6.05
C MET A 75 6.06 -19.94 5.14
N SER A 76 5.15 -19.08 5.62
CA SER A 76 4.08 -18.53 4.81
C SER A 76 4.58 -17.61 3.68
N SER A 77 5.72 -16.94 3.86
CA SER A 77 6.30 -16.06 2.84
C SER A 77 7.01 -16.89 1.77
N ILE A 78 7.69 -17.97 2.18
CA ILE A 78 8.35 -18.92 1.29
C ILE A 78 7.33 -19.65 0.41
N THR A 79 6.21 -20.10 0.99
CA THR A 79 5.15 -20.76 0.22
C THR A 79 4.50 -19.82 -0.80
N LEU A 80 4.30 -18.54 -0.47
CA LEU A 80 3.84 -17.54 -1.43
C LEU A 80 4.83 -17.31 -2.58
N ALA A 81 6.13 -17.30 -2.29
CA ALA A 81 7.17 -17.15 -3.30
C ALA A 81 7.36 -18.42 -4.17
N ALA A 82 6.94 -19.58 -3.68
CA ALA A 82 7.06 -20.87 -4.37
C ALA A 82 5.84 -21.19 -5.27
N GLU A 83 4.82 -20.34 -5.29
CA GLU A 83 3.63 -20.49 -6.13
C GLU A 83 3.95 -20.20 -7.59
N ASP A 84 3.52 -21.09 -8.50
CA ASP A 84 3.67 -20.90 -9.94
C ASP A 84 2.52 -20.04 -10.49
N PRO A 85 2.78 -18.82 -10.99
CA PRO A 85 1.75 -17.93 -11.50
C PRO A 85 1.18 -18.38 -12.86
N VAL A 86 1.89 -19.21 -13.62
CA VAL A 86 1.48 -19.60 -14.98
C VAL A 86 0.50 -20.76 -14.95
N ASN A 87 0.73 -21.74 -14.06
CA ASN A 87 -0.10 -22.94 -13.97
C ASN A 87 -0.83 -23.07 -12.64
N GLU A 88 -1.97 -22.36 -12.50
CA GLU A 88 -2.81 -22.37 -11.28
C GLU A 88 -3.28 -23.77 -10.84
N LYS A 89 -3.37 -24.75 -11.76
CA LYS A 89 -3.91 -26.11 -11.50
C LYS A 89 -2.84 -27.18 -11.31
N SER A 90 -1.57 -26.80 -11.17
CA SER A 90 -0.50 -27.75 -10.88
C SER A 90 -0.71 -28.42 -9.51
N GLU A 91 -0.38 -29.71 -9.40
CA GLU A 91 -0.36 -30.47 -8.13
C GLU A 91 0.45 -29.75 -7.04
N TRP A 92 1.53 -29.06 -7.45
CA TRP A 92 2.35 -28.25 -6.56
C TRP A 92 1.55 -27.12 -5.89
N ASN A 93 0.72 -26.42 -6.67
CA ASN A 93 -0.11 -25.34 -6.17
C ASN A 93 -1.26 -25.87 -5.28
N GLU A 94 -1.75 -27.09 -5.51
CA GLU A 94 -2.72 -27.73 -4.63
C GLU A 94 -2.11 -28.01 -3.24
N VAL A 95 -0.87 -28.52 -3.18
CA VAL A 95 -0.14 -28.71 -1.91
C VAL A 95 0.08 -27.37 -1.19
N LEU A 96 0.52 -26.34 -1.90
CA LEU A 96 0.71 -25.00 -1.33
C LEU A 96 -0.59 -24.41 -0.77
N LYS A 97 -1.73 -24.69 -1.40
CA LYS A 97 -3.05 -24.27 -0.92
C LYS A 97 -3.39 -24.84 0.46
N TYR A 98 -3.06 -26.11 0.72
CA TYR A 98 -3.25 -26.71 2.05
C TYR A 98 -2.37 -26.05 3.12
N PHE A 99 -1.11 -25.71 2.79
CA PHE A 99 -0.25 -24.95 3.70
C PHE A 99 -0.82 -23.57 4.01
N ASP A 100 -1.36 -22.89 3.01
CA ASP A 100 -2.00 -21.57 3.20
C ASP A 100 -3.23 -21.62 4.13
N TYR A 101 -4.00 -22.71 4.07
CA TYR A 101 -5.09 -22.96 5.02
C TYR A 101 -4.57 -23.18 6.44
N ALA A 102 -3.51 -23.98 6.60
CA ALA A 102 -2.88 -24.19 7.91
C ALA A 102 -2.35 -22.88 8.52
N PHE A 103 -1.66 -22.05 7.73
CA PHE A 103 -1.15 -20.75 8.20
C PHE A 103 -2.28 -19.79 8.57
N THR A 104 -3.35 -19.74 7.77
CA THR A 104 -4.53 -18.91 8.07
C THR A 104 -5.19 -19.33 9.39
N GLY A 105 -5.27 -20.64 9.65
CA GLY A 105 -5.75 -21.16 10.94
C GLY A 105 -4.90 -20.69 12.12
N VAL A 106 -3.57 -20.79 12.01
CA VAL A 106 -2.63 -20.32 13.04
C VAL A 106 -2.79 -18.81 13.30
N PHE A 107 -2.90 -17.99 12.24
CA PHE A 107 -3.11 -16.54 12.38
C PHE A 107 -4.48 -16.18 12.94
N THR A 108 -5.51 -16.97 12.65
CA THR A 108 -6.84 -16.79 13.24
C THR A 108 -6.80 -17.04 14.75
N ILE A 109 -6.12 -18.11 15.18
CA ILE A 109 -5.93 -18.41 16.60
C ILE A 109 -5.13 -17.28 17.28
N GLU A 110 -4.05 -16.80 16.66
CA GLU A 110 -3.28 -15.65 17.14
C GLU A 110 -4.16 -14.41 17.34
N MET A 111 -4.99 -14.09 16.35
CA MET A 111 -5.91 -12.94 16.39
C MET A 111 -6.93 -13.08 17.52
N VAL A 112 -7.57 -14.25 17.65
CA VAL A 112 -8.53 -14.53 18.72
C VAL A 112 -7.88 -14.41 20.10
N LEU A 113 -6.68 -14.96 20.29
CA LEU A 113 -5.94 -14.86 21.56
C LEU A 113 -5.64 -13.40 21.93
N LYS A 114 -5.20 -12.57 20.96
CA LYS A 114 -4.93 -11.14 21.16
C LYS A 114 -6.20 -10.34 21.46
N VAL A 115 -7.31 -10.66 20.80
CA VAL A 115 -8.61 -10.00 21.05
C VAL A 115 -9.13 -10.31 22.45
N ILE A 116 -8.95 -11.55 22.93
CA ILE A 116 -9.33 -11.95 24.30
C ILE A 116 -8.44 -11.25 25.35
N ASP A 117 -7.15 -11.11 25.08
CA ASP A 117 -6.19 -10.48 25.99
C ASP A 117 -6.41 -8.96 26.11
N LEU A 118 -6.40 -8.24 24.98
CA LEU A 118 -6.44 -6.78 24.90
C LEU A 118 -7.86 -6.19 24.96
N GLY A 119 -8.87 -7.00 24.66
CA GLY A 119 -10.25 -6.55 24.49
C GLY A 119 -10.49 -5.84 23.14
N VAL A 120 -11.78 -5.76 22.76
CA VAL A 120 -12.18 -5.36 21.40
C VAL A 120 -12.14 -3.83 21.20
N ILE A 121 -12.90 -3.04 21.97
CA ILE A 121 -13.10 -1.58 21.71
C ILE A 121 -13.08 -0.68 22.97
N PHE A 122 -13.52 -1.15 24.15
CA PHE A 122 -13.85 -0.26 25.28
C PHE A 122 -12.70 0.04 26.28
N HIS A 123 -11.50 -0.54 26.12
CA HIS A 123 -10.37 -0.32 27.03
C HIS A 123 -9.28 0.60 26.42
N PRO A 124 -8.54 1.40 27.23
CA PRO A 124 -7.45 2.28 26.79
C PRO A 124 -6.16 1.52 26.43
N GLY A 125 -6.31 0.48 25.61
CA GLY A 125 -5.30 -0.43 25.05
C GLY A 125 -5.92 -1.42 24.06
N SER A 126 -7.13 -1.13 23.58
CA SER A 126 -7.94 -2.04 22.77
C SER A 126 -7.24 -2.44 21.47
N TYR A 127 -7.47 -3.69 21.06
CA TYR A 127 -6.84 -4.31 19.90
C TYR A 127 -6.97 -3.46 18.62
N LEU A 128 -8.14 -2.86 18.37
CA LEU A 128 -8.42 -2.06 17.18
C LEU A 128 -7.83 -0.64 17.17
N ARG A 129 -7.12 -0.19 18.21
CA ARG A 129 -6.49 1.14 18.23
C ARG A 129 -5.04 1.12 17.70
N ASP A 130 -4.40 -0.04 17.73
CA ASP A 130 -3.04 -0.22 17.22
C ASP A 130 -3.07 -0.50 15.71
N PHE A 131 -2.49 0.38 14.91
CA PHE A 131 -2.45 0.27 13.44
C PHE A 131 -1.95 -1.10 12.96
N TRP A 132 -0.96 -1.66 13.65
CA TRP A 132 -0.40 -2.96 13.29
C TRP A 132 -1.35 -4.12 13.55
N ASN A 133 -2.16 -4.05 14.61
CA ASN A 133 -3.20 -5.03 14.89
C ASN A 133 -4.37 -4.92 13.91
N ILE A 134 -4.73 -3.70 13.47
CA ILE A 134 -5.75 -3.50 12.43
C ILE A 134 -5.30 -4.15 11.13
N MET A 135 -4.06 -3.90 10.69
CA MET A 135 -3.50 -4.52 9.48
C MET A 135 -3.52 -6.05 9.56
N ASP A 136 -3.11 -6.62 10.71
CA ASP A 136 -3.17 -8.06 10.98
C ASP A 136 -4.61 -8.61 10.86
N SER A 137 -5.56 -7.91 11.48
CA SER A 137 -6.99 -8.27 11.45
C SER A 137 -7.55 -8.32 10.03
N VAL A 138 -7.24 -7.30 9.22
CA VAL A 138 -7.72 -7.21 7.83
C VAL A 138 -7.22 -8.42 7.02
N VAL A 139 -5.94 -8.78 7.15
CA VAL A 139 -5.37 -9.94 6.44
C VAL A 139 -6.06 -11.24 6.85
N VAL A 140 -6.28 -11.45 8.15
CA VAL A 140 -6.95 -12.67 8.65
C VAL A 140 -8.42 -12.72 8.23
N ILE A 141 -9.15 -11.60 8.29
CA ILE A 141 -10.56 -11.54 7.90
C ILE A 141 -10.70 -11.79 6.39
N CYS A 142 -9.89 -11.17 5.55
CA CYS A 142 -9.92 -11.40 4.10
C CYS A 142 -9.61 -12.85 3.73
N ALA A 143 -8.67 -13.50 4.45
CA ALA A 143 -8.36 -14.91 4.26
C ALA A 143 -9.52 -15.82 4.71
N ALA A 144 -10.16 -15.52 5.86
CA ALA A 144 -11.32 -16.26 6.35
C ALA A 144 -12.53 -16.14 5.42
N VAL A 145 -12.77 -14.95 4.87
CA VAL A 145 -13.80 -14.70 3.85
C VAL A 145 -13.53 -15.52 2.59
N SER A 146 -12.28 -15.52 2.10
CA SER A 146 -11.89 -16.32 0.93
C SER A 146 -12.10 -17.82 1.16
N PHE A 147 -11.77 -18.32 2.35
CA PHE A 147 -12.01 -19.72 2.72
C PHE A 147 -13.51 -20.06 2.80
N CYS A 148 -14.32 -19.17 3.37
CA CYS A 148 -15.77 -19.35 3.45
C CYS A 148 -16.40 -19.43 2.06
N PHE A 149 -15.97 -18.57 1.13
CA PHE A 149 -16.42 -18.61 -0.27
C PHE A 149 -16.00 -19.89 -1.01
N ASP A 150 -14.76 -20.36 -0.81
CA ASP A 150 -14.28 -21.63 -1.39
C ASP A 150 -15.09 -22.84 -0.86
N MET A 151 -15.44 -22.85 0.43
CA MET A 151 -16.16 -23.95 1.08
C MET A 151 -17.66 -23.96 0.79
N MET A 152 -18.28 -22.78 0.65
CA MET A 152 -19.72 -22.67 0.41
C MET A 152 -20.13 -22.98 -1.04
N GLY A 153 -19.16 -23.35 -1.90
CA GLY A 153 -19.41 -23.93 -3.22
C GLY A 153 -20.40 -23.10 -4.04
N SER A 154 -20.14 -21.81 -4.20
CA SER A 154 -21.07 -20.94 -4.93
C SER A 154 -21.07 -21.27 -6.42
N SER A 155 -22.14 -21.91 -6.85
CA SER A 155 -22.65 -22.09 -8.22
C SER A 155 -22.98 -20.76 -8.94
N THR A 156 -22.32 -19.67 -8.59
CA THR A 156 -22.50 -18.33 -9.17
C THR A 156 -21.18 -17.89 -9.79
N GLY A 157 -21.02 -18.18 -11.08
CA GLY A 157 -19.77 -18.04 -11.85
C GLY A 157 -19.21 -16.63 -12.05
N GLU A 158 -19.68 -15.61 -11.33
CA GLU A 158 -19.29 -14.20 -11.56
C GLU A 158 -18.27 -13.63 -10.55
N ASN A 159 -18.00 -14.30 -9.42
CA ASN A 159 -17.12 -13.75 -8.35
C ASN A 159 -15.69 -14.31 -8.35
N LEU A 160 -15.26 -15.02 -9.41
CA LEU A 160 -13.92 -15.61 -9.47
C LEU A 160 -12.80 -14.54 -9.45
N SER A 161 -13.03 -13.37 -10.04
CA SER A 161 -12.06 -12.26 -10.04
C SER A 161 -11.86 -11.67 -8.65
N THR A 162 -12.93 -11.52 -7.86
CA THR A 162 -12.84 -10.98 -6.48
C THR A 162 -12.10 -11.93 -5.55
N ILE A 163 -12.33 -13.24 -5.67
CA ILE A 163 -11.63 -14.26 -4.86
C ILE A 163 -10.13 -14.27 -5.21
N LYS A 164 -9.75 -14.10 -6.49
CA LYS A 164 -8.35 -13.96 -6.90
C LYS A 164 -7.68 -12.72 -6.29
N SER A 165 -8.36 -11.57 -6.28
CA SER A 165 -7.83 -10.34 -5.69
C SER A 165 -7.64 -10.43 -4.18
N LEU A 166 -8.52 -11.13 -3.44
CA LEU A 166 -8.37 -11.34 -1.99
C LEU A 166 -7.12 -12.17 -1.64
N ARG A 167 -6.70 -13.07 -2.54
CA ARG A 167 -5.45 -13.84 -2.37
C ARG A 167 -4.22 -12.94 -2.44
N VAL A 168 -4.26 -11.79 -3.13
CA VAL A 168 -3.10 -10.87 -3.19
C VAL A 168 -2.79 -10.28 -1.81
N LEU A 169 -3.80 -10.08 -0.95
CA LEU A 169 -3.62 -9.52 0.39
C LEU A 169 -2.72 -10.37 1.30
N ARG A 170 -2.48 -11.64 0.97
CA ARG A 170 -1.52 -12.48 1.71
C ARG A 170 -0.07 -12.00 1.58
N VAL A 171 0.24 -11.18 0.57
CA VAL A 171 1.54 -10.47 0.43
C VAL A 171 1.84 -9.51 1.59
N LEU A 172 0.83 -9.16 2.40
CA LEU A 172 0.98 -8.31 3.57
C LEU A 172 1.46 -9.07 4.81
N ARG A 173 1.41 -10.43 4.83
CA ARG A 173 1.84 -11.25 5.98
C ARG A 173 3.29 -10.97 6.44
N PRO A 174 4.29 -10.78 5.55
CA PRO A 174 5.64 -10.40 5.93
C PRO A 174 5.72 -9.06 6.71
N LEU A 175 4.78 -8.13 6.51
CA LEU A 175 4.77 -6.84 7.22
C LEU A 175 4.56 -6.99 8.73
N LYS A 176 3.96 -8.11 9.18
CA LYS A 176 3.85 -8.43 10.61
C LYS A 176 5.21 -8.53 11.30
N THR A 177 6.26 -8.90 10.56
CA THR A 177 7.65 -8.97 11.04
C THR A 177 8.14 -7.61 11.53
N ILE A 178 7.70 -6.51 10.90
CA ILE A 178 8.10 -5.15 11.27
C ILE A 178 7.71 -4.86 12.72
N LYS A 179 6.47 -5.18 13.12
CA LYS A 179 6.00 -5.01 14.51
C LYS A 179 6.83 -5.84 15.51
N ARG A 180 7.23 -7.05 15.12
CA ARG A 180 7.89 -8.03 16.00
C ARG A 180 9.38 -7.76 16.19
N VAL A 181 10.05 -7.16 15.21
CA VAL A 181 11.48 -6.85 15.26
C VAL A 181 11.65 -5.36 15.61
N PRO A 182 12.03 -5.01 16.86
CA PRO A 182 12.07 -3.61 17.31
C PRO A 182 13.06 -2.76 16.50
N LYS A 183 14.15 -3.36 16.00
CA LYS A 183 15.10 -2.68 15.11
C LYS A 183 14.46 -2.30 13.77
N LEU A 184 13.67 -3.20 13.16
CA LEU A 184 12.98 -2.95 11.90
C LEU A 184 11.84 -1.95 12.10
N LYS A 185 11.12 -2.04 13.22
CA LYS A 185 10.12 -1.06 13.63
C LYS A 185 10.73 0.34 13.74
N ALA A 186 11.86 0.49 14.41
CA ALA A 186 12.53 1.78 14.55
C ALA A 186 12.91 2.39 13.19
N VAL A 187 13.44 1.58 12.27
CA VAL A 187 13.74 2.02 10.89
C VAL A 187 12.47 2.45 10.16
N PHE A 188 11.39 1.65 10.23
CA PHE A 188 10.12 1.97 9.61
C PHE A 188 9.50 3.26 10.17
N ASP A 189 9.50 3.41 11.50
CA ASP A 189 8.99 4.59 12.19
C ASP A 189 9.79 5.85 11.78
N CYS A 190 11.11 5.72 11.61
CA CYS A 190 11.97 6.79 11.08
C CYS A 190 11.59 7.18 9.64
N VAL A 191 11.37 6.21 8.76
CA VAL A 191 10.93 6.46 7.36
C VAL A 191 9.56 7.13 7.32
N VAL A 192 8.59 6.67 8.13
CA VAL A 192 7.26 7.30 8.18
C VAL A 192 7.35 8.71 8.75
N ASN A 193 8.23 8.95 9.71
CA ASN A 193 8.43 10.29 10.28
C ASN A 193 9.06 11.25 9.26
N SER A 194 10.08 10.81 8.51
CA SER A 194 10.70 11.64 7.48
C SER A 194 9.76 11.94 6.31
N LEU A 195 8.88 10.99 5.94
CA LEU A 195 7.86 11.19 4.90
C LEU A 195 6.87 12.32 5.24
N LYS A 196 6.57 12.57 6.51
CA LYS A 196 5.67 13.67 6.91
C LYS A 196 6.23 15.04 6.51
N ASN A 197 7.55 15.23 6.65
CA ASN A 197 8.21 16.47 6.26
C ASN A 197 8.27 16.60 4.73
N VAL A 198 8.44 15.48 4.02
CA VAL A 198 8.47 15.44 2.55
C VAL A 198 7.07 15.69 1.94
N PHE A 199 5.99 15.34 2.63
CA PHE A 199 4.62 15.40 2.08
C PHE A 199 4.22 16.81 1.62
N ASN A 200 4.57 17.86 2.37
CA ASN A 200 4.26 19.24 2.00
C ASN A 200 4.92 19.62 0.66
N ILE A 201 6.17 19.23 0.49
CA ILE A 201 6.94 19.44 -0.73
C ILE A 201 6.36 18.66 -1.90
N LEU A 202 5.96 17.40 -1.66
CA LEU A 202 5.34 16.54 -2.67
C LEU A 202 4.04 17.17 -3.21
N ILE A 203 3.25 17.85 -2.38
CA ILE A 203 2.06 18.57 -2.84
C ILE A 203 2.44 19.67 -3.84
N VAL A 204 3.45 20.50 -3.53
CA VAL A 204 3.88 21.58 -4.45
C VAL A 204 4.40 21.00 -5.76
N TYR A 205 5.15 19.89 -5.69
CA TYR A 205 5.58 19.13 -6.85
C TYR A 205 4.41 18.65 -7.73
N ILE A 206 3.39 18.03 -7.14
CA ILE A 206 2.22 17.54 -7.88
C ILE A 206 1.45 18.70 -8.51
N LEU A 207 1.31 19.83 -7.81
CA LEU A 207 0.66 21.03 -8.35
C LEU A 207 1.40 21.58 -9.57
N PHE A 208 2.72 21.62 -9.52
CA PHE A 208 3.52 22.09 -10.64
C PHE A 208 3.42 21.16 -11.86
N GLN A 209 3.49 19.85 -11.61
CA GLN A 209 3.27 18.83 -12.64
C GLN A 209 1.87 18.95 -13.25
N PHE A 210 0.85 19.23 -12.44
CA PHE A 210 -0.52 19.42 -12.89
C PHE A 210 -0.67 20.62 -13.83
N ILE A 211 0.01 21.75 -13.57
CA ILE A 211 -0.04 22.92 -14.47
C ILE A 211 0.48 22.55 -15.86
N PHE A 212 1.64 21.90 -15.95
CA PHE A 212 2.21 21.45 -17.23
C PHE A 212 1.35 20.38 -17.89
N ALA A 213 0.74 19.48 -17.11
CA ALA A 213 -0.16 18.48 -17.64
C ALA A 213 -1.39 19.12 -18.30
N VAL A 214 -2.03 20.12 -17.67
CA VAL A 214 -3.15 20.84 -18.27
C VAL A 214 -2.73 21.53 -19.58
N ILE A 215 -1.57 22.19 -19.61
CA ILE A 215 -1.04 22.81 -20.83
C ILE A 215 -0.84 21.74 -21.92
N ALA A 216 -0.25 20.59 -21.59
CA ALA A 216 -0.02 19.51 -22.52
C ALA A 216 -1.32 18.92 -23.08
N VAL A 217 -2.35 18.75 -22.25
CA VAL A 217 -3.69 18.34 -22.72
C VAL A 217 -4.22 19.35 -23.74
N GLN A 218 -4.12 20.65 -23.47
CA GLN A 218 -4.61 21.66 -24.44
C GLN A 218 -3.83 21.68 -25.76
N LEU A 219 -2.55 21.29 -25.75
CA LEU A 219 -1.71 21.26 -26.95
C LEU A 219 -1.88 19.97 -27.79
N PHE A 220 -2.05 18.83 -27.11
CA PHE A 220 -1.85 17.50 -27.68
C PHE A 220 -3.05 16.55 -27.55
N ASN A 221 -4.17 16.99 -26.98
CA ASN A 221 -5.39 16.19 -26.90
C ASN A 221 -5.82 15.69 -28.29
N GLY A 222 -6.08 14.38 -28.42
CA GLY A 222 -6.64 13.80 -29.64
C GLY A 222 -5.63 13.58 -30.78
N LYS A 223 -4.34 13.90 -30.58
CA LYS A 223 -3.32 13.86 -31.66
C LYS A 223 -2.35 12.68 -31.59
N PHE A 224 -2.49 11.82 -30.57
CA PHE A 224 -1.56 10.72 -30.28
C PHE A 224 -2.06 9.37 -30.81
N PHE A 225 -2.73 9.40 -31.96
CA PHE A 225 -3.20 8.23 -32.66
C PHE A 225 -2.35 7.95 -33.89
N HIS A 226 -2.24 6.68 -34.27
CA HIS A 226 -1.52 6.23 -35.45
C HIS A 226 -2.16 4.97 -36.03
N CYS A 227 -2.01 4.79 -37.33
CA CYS A 227 -2.32 3.51 -37.96
C CYS A 227 -1.12 2.56 -37.80
N THR A 228 -1.38 1.25 -37.74
CA THR A 228 -0.31 0.24 -37.79
C THR A 228 0.48 0.27 -39.11
N ASP A 229 -0.12 0.77 -40.19
CA ASP A 229 0.53 1.02 -41.48
C ASP A 229 1.01 2.48 -41.55
N ILE A 230 2.33 2.67 -41.63
CA ILE A 230 2.98 3.99 -41.68
C ILE A 230 2.58 4.85 -42.88
N SER A 231 2.01 4.24 -43.92
CA SER A 231 1.63 4.91 -45.17
C SER A 231 0.29 5.62 -45.06
N ILE A 232 -0.52 5.26 -44.06
CA ILE A 232 -1.88 5.73 -43.87
C ILE A 232 -1.91 6.69 -42.69
N HIS A 233 -2.34 7.92 -42.95
CA HIS A 233 -2.39 8.99 -41.95
C HIS A 233 -3.82 9.39 -41.58
N VAL A 234 -4.86 8.88 -42.24
CA VAL A 234 -6.25 9.25 -41.93
C VAL A 234 -6.95 8.07 -41.29
N GLN A 235 -7.69 8.32 -40.21
CA GLN A 235 -8.40 7.26 -39.48
C GLN A 235 -9.37 6.45 -40.37
N GLU A 236 -10.14 7.13 -41.24
CA GLU A 236 -11.11 6.48 -42.13
C GLU A 236 -10.46 5.51 -43.12
N GLU A 237 -9.22 5.78 -43.53
CA GLU A 237 -8.45 4.96 -44.47
C GLU A 237 -7.70 3.81 -43.78
N CYS A 238 -7.60 3.80 -42.44
CA CYS A 238 -6.93 2.77 -41.65
C CYS A 238 -7.81 1.52 -41.51
N GLN A 239 -8.15 0.90 -42.65
CA GLN A 239 -8.96 -0.31 -42.74
C GLN A 239 -8.31 -1.33 -43.68
N GLY A 240 -8.69 -2.60 -43.53
CA GLY A 240 -8.20 -3.71 -44.34
C GLY A 240 -6.92 -4.33 -43.79
N GLU A 241 -6.09 -4.86 -44.68
CA GLU A 241 -4.85 -5.58 -44.33
C GLU A 241 -3.64 -4.95 -45.02
N PHE A 242 -2.47 -5.08 -44.40
CA PHE A 242 -1.18 -4.64 -44.94
C PHE A 242 -0.11 -5.73 -44.76
N PHE A 243 0.96 -5.62 -45.54
CA PHE A 243 2.09 -6.53 -45.50
C PHE A 243 3.15 -6.02 -44.54
N GLU A 244 3.43 -6.78 -43.49
CA GLU A 244 4.54 -6.52 -42.58
C GLU A 244 5.78 -7.29 -43.05
N PHE A 245 6.86 -6.56 -43.32
CA PHE A 245 8.14 -7.12 -43.71
C PHE A 245 9.03 -7.25 -42.48
N SER A 246 9.22 -8.47 -41.98
CA SER A 246 10.15 -8.75 -40.88
C SER A 246 11.51 -9.20 -41.42
N ALA A 247 12.60 -8.67 -40.86
CA ALA A 247 13.96 -9.00 -41.29
C ALA A 247 14.30 -10.51 -41.23
N ASN A 248 13.56 -11.27 -40.42
CA ASN A 248 13.79 -12.71 -40.19
C ASN A 248 12.93 -13.63 -41.06
N LYS A 249 12.04 -13.10 -41.92
CA LYS A 249 11.14 -13.88 -42.77
C LYS A 249 11.25 -13.43 -44.22
N LEU A 250 11.39 -14.40 -45.13
CA LEU A 250 11.48 -14.13 -46.57
C LEU A 250 10.12 -13.76 -47.19
N GLN A 251 9.02 -14.17 -46.54
CA GLN A 251 7.66 -13.88 -46.94
C GLN A 251 7.04 -12.86 -45.97
N PRO A 252 6.36 -11.81 -46.48
CA PRO A 252 5.68 -10.85 -45.63
C PRO A 252 4.47 -11.49 -44.94
N GLU A 253 4.19 -11.05 -43.71
CA GLU A 253 3.00 -11.47 -42.98
C GLU A 253 1.86 -10.49 -43.24
N ILE A 254 0.66 -11.02 -43.43
CA ILE A 254 -0.54 -10.21 -43.58
C ILE A 254 -1.04 -9.86 -42.19
N LYS A 255 -1.16 -8.56 -41.89
CA LYS A 255 -1.71 -8.05 -40.65
C LYS A 255 -2.87 -7.10 -40.93
N ALA A 256 -3.87 -7.10 -40.05
CA ALA A 256 -4.96 -6.13 -40.12
C ALA A 256 -4.44 -4.73 -39.77
N ARG A 257 -5.00 -3.71 -40.43
CA ARG A 257 -4.77 -2.32 -40.07
C ARG A 257 -5.64 -1.95 -38.88
N GLU A 258 -5.03 -1.38 -37.85
CA GLU A 258 -5.73 -0.93 -36.66
C GLU A 258 -5.34 0.52 -36.34
N TRP A 259 -6.33 1.34 -35.97
CA TRP A 259 -6.10 2.69 -35.49
C TRP A 259 -5.83 2.64 -34.00
N LEU A 260 -4.56 2.77 -33.64
CA LEU A 260 -4.08 2.57 -32.28
C LEU A 260 -3.62 3.89 -31.67
N LYS A 261 -3.77 3.96 -30.36
CA LYS A 261 -3.30 5.08 -29.56
C LYS A 261 -1.92 4.77 -29.01
N GLN A 262 -1.06 5.79 -28.93
CA GLN A 262 0.24 5.67 -28.29
C GLN A 262 0.11 5.40 -26.78
N ASP A 263 1.01 4.60 -26.21
CA ASP A 263 0.98 4.25 -24.77
C ASP A 263 1.08 5.48 -23.87
N PHE A 264 1.98 6.40 -24.24
CA PHE A 264 2.13 7.71 -23.60
C PHE A 264 1.45 8.78 -24.45
N HIS A 265 0.41 9.39 -23.90
CA HIS A 265 -0.47 10.33 -24.60
C HIS A 265 -0.96 11.47 -23.70
N TYR A 266 -1.74 12.40 -24.26
CA TYR A 266 -2.19 13.64 -23.59
C TYR A 266 -3.71 13.88 -23.60
N ASP A 267 -4.54 12.87 -23.92
CA ASP A 267 -6.01 13.02 -23.97
C ASP A 267 -6.69 13.42 -22.64
N ASN A 268 -6.08 13.09 -21.50
CA ASN A 268 -6.60 13.47 -20.19
C ASN A 268 -5.45 13.83 -19.24
N VAL A 269 -5.78 14.60 -18.20
CA VAL A 269 -4.76 15.16 -17.29
C VAL A 269 -3.99 14.07 -16.55
N ALA A 270 -4.63 12.96 -16.17
CA ALA A 270 -3.96 11.87 -15.46
C ALA A 270 -2.91 11.17 -16.35
N ALA A 271 -3.27 10.88 -17.60
CA ALA A 271 -2.35 10.32 -18.59
C ALA A 271 -1.24 11.32 -18.95
N ALA A 272 -1.56 12.61 -19.09
CA ALA A 272 -0.57 13.67 -19.30
C ALA A 272 0.43 13.75 -18.13
N MET A 273 -0.04 13.65 -16.89
CA MET A 273 0.84 13.60 -15.70
C MET A 273 1.75 12.37 -15.71
N LEU A 274 1.25 11.21 -16.14
CA LEU A 274 2.06 9.98 -16.29
C LEU A 274 3.11 10.12 -17.39
N THR A 275 2.72 10.64 -18.56
CA THR A 275 3.65 10.91 -19.67
C THR A 275 4.74 11.91 -19.26
N LEU A 276 4.36 13.02 -18.61
CA LEU A 276 5.34 14.00 -18.12
C LEU A 276 6.23 13.42 -17.01
N PHE A 277 5.72 12.51 -16.18
CA PHE A 277 6.54 11.80 -15.21
C PHE A 277 7.60 10.94 -15.89
N ALA A 278 7.26 10.21 -16.96
CA ALA A 278 8.23 9.47 -17.76
C ALA A 278 9.30 10.41 -18.37
N VAL A 279 8.87 11.53 -18.96
CA VAL A 279 9.77 12.56 -19.50
C VAL A 279 10.76 13.07 -18.43
N GLN A 280 10.26 13.36 -17.24
CA GLN A 280 11.06 13.84 -16.12
C GLN A 280 12.08 12.81 -15.62
N THR A 281 11.73 11.53 -15.60
CA THR A 281 12.68 10.46 -15.25
C THR A 281 13.81 10.29 -16.27
N GLY A 282 13.70 10.91 -17.45
CA GLY A 282 14.67 10.78 -18.53
C GLY A 282 14.53 9.48 -19.33
N GLU A 283 13.52 8.66 -19.03
CA GLU A 283 13.26 7.39 -19.71
C GLU A 283 12.24 7.59 -20.84
N GLY A 284 12.60 7.18 -22.06
CA GLY A 284 11.68 7.22 -23.22
C GLY A 284 11.27 8.61 -23.71
N TRP A 285 11.76 9.69 -23.10
CA TRP A 285 11.41 11.07 -23.46
C TRP A 285 11.69 11.46 -24.92
N PRO A 286 12.75 10.96 -25.61
CA PRO A 286 12.96 11.32 -27.01
C PRO A 286 11.84 10.78 -27.90
N GLN A 287 11.27 9.61 -27.58
CA GLN A 287 10.14 9.05 -28.32
C GLN A 287 8.88 9.89 -28.11
N ILE A 288 8.62 10.31 -26.88
CA ILE A 288 7.47 11.17 -26.55
C ILE A 288 7.61 12.52 -27.25
N LEU A 289 8.81 13.10 -27.26
CA LEU A 289 9.11 14.33 -28.00
C LEU A 289 8.90 14.13 -29.51
N GLN A 290 9.43 13.06 -30.10
CA GLN A 290 9.27 12.76 -31.53
C GLN A 290 7.80 12.59 -31.90
N ASN A 291 7.02 11.85 -31.11
CA ASN A 291 5.59 11.69 -31.31
C ASN A 291 4.85 13.03 -31.22
N SER A 292 5.29 13.93 -30.32
CA SER A 292 4.72 15.27 -30.19
C SER A 292 5.06 16.20 -31.36
N MET A 293 6.29 16.10 -31.89
CA MET A 293 6.70 16.86 -33.08
C MET A 293 6.05 16.31 -34.35
N ALA A 294 5.70 15.03 -34.37
CA ALA A 294 4.99 14.40 -35.46
C ALA A 294 3.46 14.57 -35.36
N ALA A 295 2.95 15.12 -34.25
CA ALA A 295 1.53 15.34 -34.05
C ALA A 295 0.98 16.40 -35.03
N THR A 296 -0.18 16.11 -35.61
CA THR A 296 -0.84 16.95 -36.60
C THR A 296 -2.16 17.50 -36.03
N GLU A 297 -3.30 17.10 -36.60
CA GLU A 297 -4.64 17.48 -36.19
C GLU A 297 -5.33 16.30 -35.49
N GLU A 298 -6.54 16.54 -34.98
CA GLU A 298 -7.38 15.46 -34.45
C GLU A 298 -7.73 14.48 -35.57
N ASP A 299 -7.75 13.17 -35.27
CA ASP A 299 -8.05 12.06 -36.20
C ASP A 299 -7.06 11.89 -37.38
N VAL A 300 -5.93 12.61 -37.35
CA VAL A 300 -4.83 12.50 -38.31
C VAL A 300 -3.60 11.90 -37.62
N GLY A 301 -2.97 10.97 -38.31
CA GLY A 301 -1.82 10.22 -37.86
C GLY A 301 -0.54 11.08 -37.88
N PRO A 302 0.56 10.54 -37.34
CA PRO A 302 1.78 11.29 -37.19
C PRO A 302 2.42 11.58 -38.55
N GLN A 303 2.85 12.82 -38.78
CA GLN A 303 3.65 13.23 -39.93
C GLN A 303 5.02 13.73 -39.44
N PRO A 304 6.13 13.10 -39.87
CA PRO A 304 7.46 13.51 -39.43
C PRO A 304 7.73 15.00 -39.71
N HIS A 305 8.29 15.71 -38.73
CA HIS A 305 8.70 17.12 -38.85
C HIS A 305 7.56 18.13 -39.08
N HIS A 306 6.31 17.78 -38.76
CA HIS A 306 5.17 18.68 -38.94
C HIS A 306 5.17 19.85 -37.94
N ALA A 307 5.28 19.55 -36.64
CA ALA A 307 5.13 20.52 -35.55
C ALA A 307 6.40 20.58 -34.69
N ILE A 308 7.55 20.88 -35.31
CA ILE A 308 8.86 20.92 -34.63
C ILE A 308 8.87 21.95 -33.49
N GLU A 309 8.09 23.03 -33.61
CA GLU A 309 7.91 24.06 -32.59
C GLU A 309 7.39 23.52 -31.25
N MET A 310 6.68 22.40 -31.25
CA MET A 310 6.20 21.74 -30.03
C MET A 310 7.35 21.21 -29.15
N SER A 311 8.57 21.09 -29.70
CA SER A 311 9.77 20.79 -28.92
C SER A 311 10.08 21.83 -27.84
N ILE A 312 9.66 23.09 -28.03
CA ILE A 312 9.85 24.17 -27.07
C ILE A 312 9.17 23.84 -25.73
N PHE A 313 8.00 23.20 -25.76
CA PHE A 313 7.30 22.78 -24.55
C PHE A 313 8.19 21.89 -23.67
N TYR A 314 8.84 20.90 -24.27
CA TYR A 314 9.74 19.99 -23.55
C TYR A 314 11.02 20.66 -23.10
N ILE A 315 11.59 21.57 -23.90
CA ILE A 315 12.77 22.34 -23.50
C ILE A 315 12.46 23.20 -22.27
N VAL A 316 11.33 23.92 -22.28
CA VAL A 316 10.87 24.71 -21.13
C VAL A 316 10.63 23.81 -19.93
N TYR A 317 9.96 22.67 -20.11
CA TYR A 317 9.75 21.70 -19.04
C TYR A 317 11.08 21.21 -18.44
N PHE A 318 12.06 20.84 -19.26
CA PHE A 318 13.39 20.40 -18.81
C PHE A 318 14.26 21.50 -18.20
N ILE A 319 13.99 22.78 -18.46
CA ILE A 319 14.71 23.87 -17.77
C ILE A 319 14.05 24.15 -16.43
N VAL A 320 12.74 24.31 -16.44
CA VAL A 320 11.97 24.78 -15.29
C VAL A 320 11.86 23.68 -14.22
N PHE A 321 11.68 22.43 -14.63
CA PHE A 321 11.42 21.34 -13.71
C PHE A 321 12.64 20.94 -12.88
N PRO A 322 13.84 20.71 -13.44
CA PRO A 322 15.04 20.44 -12.65
C PRO A 322 15.41 21.61 -11.75
N PHE A 323 15.22 22.86 -12.22
CA PHE A 323 15.42 24.03 -11.37
C PHE A 323 14.53 23.99 -10.14
N PHE A 324 13.23 23.72 -10.33
CA PHE A 324 12.28 23.58 -9.23
C PHE A 324 12.62 22.39 -8.31
N PHE A 325 12.96 21.24 -8.89
CA PHE A 325 13.30 20.02 -8.14
C PHE A 325 14.56 20.20 -7.29
N VAL A 326 15.63 20.78 -7.85
CA VAL A 326 16.87 21.07 -7.12
C VAL A 326 16.61 22.06 -5.99
N ASN A 327 15.85 23.13 -6.24
CA ASN A 327 15.53 24.13 -5.21
C ASN A 327 14.75 23.52 -4.05
N ILE A 328 13.77 22.65 -4.35
CA ILE A 328 13.03 21.90 -3.34
C ILE A 328 13.95 20.97 -2.54
N PHE A 329 14.80 20.21 -3.23
CA PHE A 329 15.67 19.24 -2.60
C PHE A 329 16.69 19.91 -1.66
N VAL A 330 17.26 21.02 -2.11
CA VAL A 330 18.15 21.88 -1.30
C VAL A 330 17.40 22.44 -0.08
N ALA A 331 16.18 22.96 -0.27
CA ALA A 331 15.38 23.49 0.84
C ALA A 331 15.08 22.41 1.89
N LEU A 332 14.74 21.19 1.46
CA LEU A 332 14.51 20.06 2.37
C LEU A 332 15.77 19.74 3.16
N ILE A 333 16.91 19.62 2.49
CA ILE A 333 18.19 19.33 3.14
C ILE A 333 18.50 20.39 4.19
N ILE A 334 18.36 21.68 3.85
CA ILE A 334 18.58 22.79 4.79
C ILE A 334 17.66 22.68 6.00
N ILE A 335 16.37 22.48 5.81
CA ILE A 335 15.40 22.34 6.91
C ILE A 335 15.78 21.16 7.80
N THR A 336 16.11 20.00 7.21
CA THR A 336 16.51 18.83 8.00
C THR A 336 17.81 19.05 8.78
N PHE A 337 18.80 19.75 8.22
CA PHE A 337 20.04 20.09 8.92
C PHE A 337 19.82 21.14 10.02
N GLN A 338 18.92 22.10 9.81
CA GLN A 338 18.53 23.07 10.83
C GLN A 338 17.81 22.40 11.99
N GLU A 339 16.81 21.54 11.72
CA GLU A 339 16.10 20.77 12.74
C GLU A 339 17.04 19.88 13.56
N GLN A 340 18.02 19.23 12.92
CA GLN A 340 19.03 18.42 13.62
C GLN A 340 19.98 19.29 14.47
N GLY A 341 20.45 20.42 13.92
CA GLY A 341 21.32 21.33 14.66
C GLY A 341 20.66 21.96 15.89
N GLU A 342 19.37 22.31 15.78
CA GLU A 342 18.58 22.81 16.92
C GLU A 342 18.36 21.74 17.99
N ALA A 343 18.13 20.49 17.59
CA ALA A 343 18.00 19.38 18.52
C ALA A 343 19.31 19.10 19.29
N GLU A 344 20.46 19.12 18.62
CA GLU A 344 21.77 18.95 19.27
C GLU A 344 22.11 20.11 20.23
N LEU A 345 21.73 21.34 19.88
CA LEU A 345 21.90 22.50 20.77
C LEU A 345 21.07 22.38 22.05
N GLN A 346 19.82 21.91 21.96
CA GLN A 346 18.98 21.67 23.14
C GLN A 346 19.56 20.56 24.04
N ASP A 347 20.05 19.47 23.47
CA ASP A 347 20.71 18.41 24.24
C ASP A 347 22.03 18.91 24.89
N GLY A 348 22.79 19.76 24.19
CA GLY A 348 24.02 20.36 24.71
C GLY A 348 23.81 21.41 25.81
N GLU A 349 22.67 22.12 25.84
CA GLU A 349 22.31 23.03 26.94
C GLU A 349 21.83 22.26 28.19
N LEU A 350 21.22 21.08 28.02
CA LEU A 350 20.85 20.20 29.14
C LEU A 350 22.10 19.60 29.82
N ASP A 351 23.15 19.28 29.06
CA ASP A 351 24.39 18.70 29.59
C ASP A 351 25.29 19.72 30.32
N LYS A 352 25.12 21.02 30.07
CA LYS A 352 25.83 22.10 30.80
C LYS A 352 25.14 22.56 32.09
N ASN A 353 23.90 22.13 32.31
CA ASN A 353 23.12 22.40 33.52
C ASN A 353 23.15 21.24 34.53
N GLN A 354 23.89 20.16 34.22
CA GLN A 354 24.41 19.18 35.20
C GLN A 354 25.86 19.52 35.56
#